data_AF-A0A7S2J0I3-F1
#
_entry.id   AF-A0A7S2J0I3-F1
#
_cell.length_a   1.000
_cell.length_b   1.000
_cell.length_c   1.000
_cell.angle_alpha   90.00
_cell.angle_beta   90.00
_cell.angle_gamma   90.00
#
_symmetry.space_group_name_H-M   'P 1'
#
loop_
_entity.id
_entity.type
_entity.pdbx_description
1 polymer ?
#
loop_
_entity_poly.entity_id
_entity_poly.type
_entity_poly.pdbx_seq_one_letter_code
_entity_poly.pdbx_strand_id
1 'polypeptide(L)'
;SNMSLSVASRGAGDDFEWSSASLFPSWSSLLNPRNWLRLRDVLAFERAARAALADGTLGDMTLQQWLTSVGASDRVRDEYLAPMSAALWSCPSKDVLDFPAITVLGFLNNHFMLQRSRPRWRTPAGRSQDYVTKLQEKLREAGAELRAGVEVASLEAKEGGLIVVDVQGRPVSPEPFDHVILAVHADQAAAIVQRSKLPAEDLQKVEQGLGSFRYASSLVQVHRDPQLMPKNRSCWSAWNAVSLAGGECAVTYWINRLQPKAVPAGSG
;
A
#
# COMPACT_ATOMS: atom_id res chain seq x y z
N SER A 1 4.19 -11.62 13.19
CA SER A 1 4.47 -11.98 11.79
C SER A 1 5.87 -11.58 11.40
N ASN A 2 6.50 -12.27 10.45
CA ASN A 2 7.79 -11.86 9.90
C ASN A 2 7.52 -11.04 8.63
N MET A 3 7.85 -9.74 8.61
CA MET A 3 7.68 -8.86 7.45
C MET A 3 8.90 -8.92 6.53
N SER A 4 9.35 -10.13 6.19
CA SER A 4 10.45 -10.27 5.26
C SER A 4 9.96 -9.93 3.84
N LEU A 5 10.78 -9.19 3.12
CA LEU A 5 10.67 -8.90 1.69
C LEU A 5 11.72 -9.70 0.91
N SER A 6 11.35 -10.19 -0.27
CA SER A 6 12.27 -10.63 -1.31
C SER A 6 12.00 -9.92 -2.63
N VAL A 7 13.04 -9.76 -3.42
CA VAL A 7 12.97 -9.25 -4.79
C VAL A 7 13.59 -10.28 -5.72
N ALA A 8 12.89 -10.60 -6.79
CA ALA A 8 13.37 -11.43 -7.88
C ALA A 8 13.19 -10.70 -9.21
N SER A 9 14.19 -10.73 -10.08
CA SER A 9 14.08 -10.24 -11.45
C SER A 9 14.09 -11.42 -12.42
N ARG A 10 13.14 -11.45 -13.36
CA ARG A 10 13.04 -12.47 -14.42
C ARG A 10 13.12 -11.80 -15.78
N GLY A 11 14.09 -12.20 -16.61
CA GLY A 11 14.07 -11.89 -18.04
C GLY A 11 14.69 -10.55 -18.46
N ALA A 12 15.38 -9.84 -17.56
CA ALA A 12 16.11 -8.59 -17.88
C ALA A 12 17.60 -8.83 -18.25
N GLY A 13 17.98 -10.04 -18.63
CA GLY A 13 19.37 -10.42 -18.97
C GLY A 13 20.24 -10.80 -17.76
N ASP A 14 19.88 -10.36 -16.55
CA ASP A 14 20.54 -10.73 -15.29
C ASP A 14 19.50 -11.17 -14.25
N ASP A 15 19.12 -12.45 -14.28
CA ASP A 15 18.27 -13.05 -13.25
C ASP A 15 18.98 -12.92 -11.88
N PHE A 16 18.33 -12.26 -10.92
CA PHE A 16 18.82 -12.18 -9.55
C PHE A 16 17.69 -12.36 -8.56
N GLU A 17 18.05 -12.84 -7.37
CA GLU A 17 17.15 -12.94 -6.23
C GLU A 17 17.89 -12.49 -4.97
N TRP A 18 17.20 -11.74 -4.12
CA TRP A 18 17.67 -11.45 -2.76
C TRP A 18 16.49 -11.35 -1.82
N SER A 19 16.74 -11.59 -0.53
CA SER A 19 15.72 -11.40 0.49
C SER A 19 16.30 -10.79 1.75
N SER A 20 15.46 -10.04 2.45
CA SER A 20 15.76 -9.56 3.81
C SER A 20 15.90 -10.71 4.83
N ALA A 21 15.37 -11.90 4.53
CA ALA A 21 15.53 -13.09 5.36
C ALA A 21 16.84 -13.86 5.07
N SER A 22 17.37 -13.74 3.86
CA SER A 22 18.57 -14.40 3.36
C SER A 22 19.20 -13.53 2.28
N LEU A 23 20.17 -12.69 2.68
CA LEU A 23 20.88 -11.78 1.78
C LEU A 23 21.73 -12.53 0.73
N PHE A 24 22.24 -13.71 1.11
CA PHE A 24 23.04 -14.59 0.27
C PHE A 24 22.39 -15.98 0.22
N PRO A 25 21.41 -16.20 -0.66
CA PRO A 25 20.63 -17.44 -0.70
C PRO A 25 21.40 -18.66 -1.25
N SER A 26 22.66 -18.50 -1.64
CA SER A 26 23.57 -19.58 -2.07
C SER A 26 25.03 -19.16 -1.93
N TRP A 27 25.96 -20.13 -1.93
CA TRP A 27 27.40 -19.86 -1.98
C TRP A 27 27.82 -19.08 -3.24
N SER A 28 27.22 -19.38 -4.39
CA SER A 28 27.43 -18.62 -5.63
C SER A 28 26.97 -17.17 -5.50
N SER A 29 25.91 -16.90 -4.72
CA SER A 29 25.45 -15.55 -4.41
C SER A 29 26.44 -14.80 -3.51
N LEU A 30 27.05 -15.49 -2.53
CA LEU A 30 28.09 -14.89 -1.68
C LEU A 30 29.34 -14.50 -2.48
N LEU A 31 29.71 -15.30 -3.48
CA LEU A 31 30.89 -15.07 -4.31
C LEU A 31 30.63 -14.06 -5.45
N ASN A 32 29.39 -13.63 -5.68
CA ASN A 32 29.06 -12.69 -6.74
C ASN A 32 29.32 -11.24 -6.28
N PRO A 33 30.28 -10.50 -6.88
CA PRO A 33 30.62 -9.14 -6.48
C PRO A 33 29.46 -8.16 -6.63
N ARG A 34 28.52 -8.40 -7.57
CA ARG A 34 27.33 -7.55 -7.74
C ARG A 34 26.46 -7.55 -6.48
N ASN A 35 26.38 -8.64 -5.74
CA ASN A 35 25.57 -8.73 -4.52
C ASN A 35 26.14 -7.86 -3.40
N TRP A 36 27.46 -7.78 -3.30
CA TRP A 36 28.15 -6.88 -2.39
C TRP A 36 27.98 -5.41 -2.79
N LEU A 37 28.03 -5.11 -4.09
CA LEU A 37 27.74 -3.76 -4.58
C LEU A 37 26.30 -3.34 -4.27
N ARG A 38 25.32 -4.23 -4.48
CA ARG A 38 23.91 -3.99 -4.11
C ARG A 38 23.76 -3.70 -2.63
N LEU A 39 24.34 -4.54 -1.77
CA LEU A 39 24.32 -4.34 -0.32
C LEU A 39 24.96 -3.01 0.08
N ARG A 40 26.13 -2.68 -0.48
CA ARG A 40 26.82 -1.41 -0.24
C ARG A 40 25.94 -0.22 -0.64
N ASP A 41 25.35 -0.28 -1.83
CA ASP A 41 24.54 0.81 -2.37
C ASP A 41 23.26 1.02 -1.53
N VAL A 42 22.59 -0.07 -1.10
CA VAL A 42 21.44 0.01 -0.17
C VAL A 42 21.84 0.61 1.17
N LEU A 43 22.98 0.21 1.76
CA LEU A 43 23.47 0.77 3.02
C LEU A 43 23.89 2.24 2.89
N ALA A 44 24.38 2.67 1.73
CA ALA A 44 24.66 4.06 1.44
C ALA A 44 23.36 4.87 1.35
N PHE A 45 22.38 4.37 0.60
CA PHE A 45 21.05 4.96 0.49
C PHE A 45 20.36 5.10 1.86
N GLU A 46 20.31 4.05 2.68
CA GLU A 46 19.65 4.10 3.99
C GLU A 46 20.28 5.17 4.91
N ARG A 47 21.61 5.34 4.84
CA ARG A 47 22.31 6.38 5.59
C ARG A 47 21.97 7.77 5.08
N ALA A 48 22.01 7.98 3.76
CA ALA A 48 21.68 9.26 3.13
C ALA A 48 20.22 9.65 3.40
N ALA A 49 19.29 8.70 3.30
CA ALA A 49 17.87 8.93 3.57
C ALA A 49 17.61 9.38 5.01
N ARG A 50 18.23 8.72 6.00
CA ARG A 50 18.09 9.13 7.41
C ARG A 50 18.70 10.50 7.69
N ALA A 51 19.85 10.82 7.08
CA ALA A 51 20.46 12.14 7.20
C ALA A 51 19.56 13.23 6.61
N ALA A 52 19.06 13.03 5.38
CA ALA A 52 18.18 13.99 4.72
C ALA A 52 16.86 14.25 5.48
N LEU A 53 16.30 13.21 6.12
CA LEU A 53 15.13 13.35 7.00
C LEU A 53 15.45 14.13 8.28
N ALA A 54 16.63 13.93 8.87
CA ALA A 54 17.06 14.63 10.08
C ALA A 54 17.36 16.10 9.82
N ASP A 55 17.99 16.40 8.67
CA ASP A 55 18.42 17.74 8.30
C ASP A 55 17.26 18.58 7.69
N GLY A 56 16.14 17.93 7.35
CA GLY A 56 14.96 18.60 6.76
C GLY A 56 15.19 19.11 5.32
N THR A 57 16.20 18.60 4.62
CA THR A 57 16.68 19.15 3.33
C THR A 57 15.93 18.64 2.10
N LEU A 58 14.87 17.85 2.29
CA LEU A 58 14.15 17.20 1.18
C LEU A 58 13.25 18.18 0.39
N GLY A 59 12.70 19.20 1.06
CA GLY A 59 11.79 20.17 0.44
C GLY A 59 10.67 19.49 -0.38
N ASP A 60 10.39 20.05 -1.55
CA ASP A 60 9.38 19.54 -2.50
C ASP A 60 9.97 18.63 -3.59
N MET A 61 11.21 18.13 -3.40
CA MET A 61 11.85 17.26 -4.40
C MET A 61 11.09 15.95 -4.58
N THR A 62 11.02 15.47 -5.82
CA THR A 62 10.59 14.09 -6.08
C THR A 62 11.66 13.11 -5.60
N LEU A 63 11.28 11.85 -5.38
CA LEU A 63 12.21 10.79 -5.03
C LEU A 63 13.32 10.67 -6.10
N GLN A 64 12.98 10.79 -7.38
CA GLN A 64 13.96 10.76 -8.48
C GLN A 64 14.99 11.88 -8.38
N GLN A 65 14.54 13.11 -8.14
CA GLN A 65 15.42 14.28 -8.02
C GLN A 65 16.37 14.11 -6.85
N TRP A 66 15.86 13.63 -5.71
CA TRP A 66 16.67 13.37 -4.54
C TRP A 66 17.68 12.23 -4.74
N LEU A 67 17.28 11.11 -5.36
CA LEU A 67 18.21 10.02 -5.68
C LEU A 67 19.34 10.50 -6.59
N THR A 68 19.03 11.36 -7.55
CA THR A 68 20.01 11.97 -8.45
C THR A 68 20.98 12.88 -7.70
N SER A 69 20.48 13.72 -6.78
CA SER A 69 21.32 14.69 -6.05
C SER A 69 22.32 14.02 -5.11
N VAL A 70 21.99 12.84 -4.55
CA VAL A 70 22.89 12.07 -3.69
C VAL A 70 23.75 11.06 -4.44
N GLY A 71 23.64 11.01 -5.78
CA GLY A 71 24.39 10.06 -6.62
C GLY A 71 24.03 8.60 -6.35
N ALA A 72 22.76 8.32 -6.03
CA ALA A 72 22.29 6.96 -5.81
C ALA A 72 22.44 6.13 -7.10
N SER A 73 22.84 4.86 -6.96
CA SER A 73 23.00 3.99 -8.13
C SER A 73 21.65 3.57 -8.71
N ASP A 74 21.62 3.32 -10.02
CA ASP A 74 20.44 2.74 -10.69
C ASP A 74 20.00 1.42 -10.03
N ARG A 75 20.93 0.67 -9.43
CA ARG A 75 20.59 -0.54 -8.66
C ARG A 75 19.72 -0.25 -7.44
N VAL A 76 19.99 0.83 -6.70
CA VAL A 76 19.12 1.21 -5.57
C VAL A 76 17.73 1.57 -6.08
N ARG A 77 17.66 2.30 -7.20
CA ARG A 77 16.39 2.68 -7.82
C ARG A 77 15.63 1.43 -8.29
N ASP A 78 16.22 0.62 -9.16
CA ASP A 78 15.55 -0.41 -9.94
C ASP A 78 15.46 -1.77 -9.22
N GLU A 79 16.46 -2.11 -8.41
CA GLU A 79 16.58 -3.44 -7.78
C GLU A 79 16.17 -3.45 -6.29
N TYR A 80 15.94 -2.27 -5.70
CA TYR A 80 15.55 -2.12 -4.29
C TYR A 80 14.30 -1.25 -4.12
N LEU A 81 14.35 0.04 -4.47
CA LEU A 81 13.26 0.99 -4.21
C LEU A 81 12.01 0.70 -5.03
N ALA A 82 12.15 0.58 -6.35
CA ALA A 82 11.05 0.28 -7.26
C ALA A 82 10.25 -0.98 -6.86
N PRO A 83 10.88 -2.17 -6.69
CA PRO A 83 10.15 -3.39 -6.30
C PRO A 83 9.60 -3.34 -4.87
N MET A 84 10.32 -2.70 -3.94
CA MET A 84 9.82 -2.50 -2.58
C MET A 84 8.58 -1.59 -2.58
N SER A 85 8.60 -0.51 -3.36
CA SER A 85 7.50 0.44 -3.49
C SER A 85 6.27 -0.20 -4.11
N ALA A 86 6.45 -0.99 -5.17
CA ALA A 86 5.37 -1.79 -5.75
C ALA A 86 4.74 -2.74 -4.72
N ALA A 87 5.56 -3.35 -3.85
CA ALA A 87 5.07 -4.19 -2.76
C ALA A 87 4.30 -3.42 -1.69
N LEU A 88 4.68 -2.17 -1.38
CA LEU A 88 4.08 -1.40 -0.29
C LEU A 88 2.82 -0.64 -0.71
N TRP A 89 2.84 -0.04 -1.89
CA TRP A 89 1.79 0.87 -2.35
C TRP A 89 0.95 0.30 -3.49
N SER A 90 1.24 -0.93 -3.94
CA SER A 90 0.54 -1.59 -5.05
C SER A 90 0.41 -0.71 -6.31
N CYS A 91 1.34 0.24 -6.47
CA CYS A 91 1.43 1.13 -7.61
C CYS A 91 2.48 0.65 -8.60
N PRO A 92 2.41 1.07 -9.87
CA PRO A 92 3.48 0.84 -10.83
C PRO A 92 4.81 1.34 -10.28
N SER A 93 5.84 0.50 -10.41
CA SER A 93 7.18 0.73 -9.87
C SER A 93 7.84 2.04 -10.33
N LYS A 94 7.44 2.56 -11.50
CA LYS A 94 7.94 3.82 -12.07
C LYS A 94 7.29 5.06 -11.45
N ASP A 95 6.03 4.97 -11.03
CA ASP A 95 5.26 6.14 -10.57
C ASP A 95 5.75 6.62 -9.19
N VAL A 96 6.33 5.72 -8.38
CA VAL A 96 6.87 6.09 -7.06
C VAL A 96 8.04 7.08 -7.15
N LEU A 97 8.75 7.12 -8.28
CA LEU A 97 9.89 8.02 -8.47
C LEU A 97 9.44 9.49 -8.55
N ASP A 98 8.19 9.72 -8.94
CA ASP A 98 7.56 11.04 -9.01
C ASP A 98 6.94 11.47 -7.67
N PHE A 99 6.88 10.57 -6.67
CA PHE A 99 6.33 10.92 -5.37
C PHE A 99 7.28 11.87 -4.61
N PRO A 100 6.75 12.74 -3.73
CA PRO A 100 7.58 13.56 -2.86
C PRO A 100 8.55 12.71 -2.04
N ALA A 101 9.85 13.04 -2.09
CA ALA A 101 10.89 12.29 -1.41
C ALA A 101 10.63 12.19 0.10
N ILE A 102 10.15 13.27 0.71
CA ILE A 102 9.79 13.31 2.13
C ILE A 102 8.74 12.27 2.51
N THR A 103 7.74 12.05 1.64
CA THR A 103 6.68 11.06 1.87
C THR A 103 7.23 9.65 1.81
N VAL A 104 7.99 9.33 0.74
CA VAL A 104 8.56 7.99 0.55
C VAL A 104 9.57 7.67 1.65
N LEU A 105 10.55 8.54 1.86
CA LEU A 105 11.61 8.31 2.84
C LEU A 105 11.06 8.31 4.26
N GLY A 106 10.14 9.23 4.57
CA GLY A 106 9.45 9.28 5.87
C GLY A 106 8.66 8.00 6.14
N PHE A 107 7.94 7.48 5.15
CA PHE A 107 7.27 6.19 5.27
C PHE A 107 8.25 5.05 5.57
N LEU A 108 9.34 4.94 4.79
CA LEU A 108 10.34 3.89 4.99
C LEU A 108 11.00 4.01 6.38
N ASN A 109 11.24 5.22 6.87
CA ASN A 109 11.80 5.44 8.20
C ASN A 109 10.83 5.01 9.31
N ASN A 110 9.57 5.46 9.22
CA ASN A 110 8.52 5.17 10.20
C ASN A 110 8.19 3.67 10.30
N HIS A 111 8.39 2.94 9.20
CA HIS A 111 8.19 1.48 9.14
C HIS A 111 9.46 0.68 9.43
N PHE A 112 10.51 1.35 9.91
CA PHE A 112 11.81 0.75 10.22
C PHE A 112 12.40 -0.04 9.04
N MET A 113 12.17 0.46 7.82
CA MET A 113 12.70 -0.11 6.58
C MET A 113 14.04 0.48 6.18
N LEU A 114 14.39 1.64 6.72
CA LEU A 114 15.72 2.23 6.63
C LEU A 114 16.64 1.78 7.76
N GLN A 115 16.40 0.65 8.44
CA GLN A 115 17.27 0.20 9.52
C GLN A 115 17.32 -1.32 9.65
N ARG A 116 18.35 -1.81 10.36
CA ARG A 116 18.59 -3.24 10.54
C ARG A 116 17.69 -3.87 11.58
N SER A 117 17.38 -3.17 12.67
CA SER A 117 16.47 -3.64 13.71
C SER A 117 15.02 -3.56 13.21
N ARG A 118 14.39 -4.71 13.01
CA ARG A 118 12.99 -4.79 12.59
C ARG A 118 12.08 -4.95 13.81
N PRO A 119 11.01 -4.15 13.93
CA PRO A 119 10.05 -4.33 15.02
C PRO A 119 9.32 -5.67 14.89
N ARG A 120 8.87 -6.19 16.02
CA ARG A 120 8.01 -7.38 16.03
C ARG A 120 6.58 -6.98 15.69
N TRP A 121 6.17 -7.22 14.45
CA TRP A 121 4.80 -7.01 14.00
C TRP A 121 3.83 -7.98 14.68
N ARG A 122 2.76 -7.42 15.26
CA ARG A 122 1.67 -8.18 15.88
C ARG A 122 0.43 -8.12 14.99
N THR A 123 -0.30 -9.22 14.95
CA THR A 123 -1.57 -9.34 14.24
C THR A 123 -2.62 -9.80 15.25
N PRO A 124 -3.83 -9.21 15.28
CA PRO A 124 -4.92 -9.70 16.12
C PRO A 124 -5.19 -11.18 15.88
N ALA A 125 -5.52 -11.93 16.94
CA ALA A 125 -5.65 -13.39 16.88
C ALA A 125 -6.78 -13.84 15.93
N GLY A 126 -7.98 -13.26 16.01
CA GLY A 126 -9.06 -13.47 15.02
C GLY A 126 -9.09 -12.38 13.93
N ARG A 127 -7.92 -11.79 13.64
CA ARG A 127 -7.65 -11.00 12.44
C ARG A 127 -8.53 -9.74 12.38
N SER A 128 -8.78 -9.23 11.17
CA SER A 128 -9.52 -7.99 10.98
C SER A 128 -11.00 -8.12 11.34
N GLN A 129 -11.58 -9.28 11.10
CA GLN A 129 -12.99 -9.54 11.40
C GLN A 129 -13.31 -9.30 12.88
N ASP A 130 -12.45 -9.72 13.80
CA ASP A 130 -12.64 -9.50 15.24
C ASP A 130 -12.82 -8.04 15.61
N TYR A 131 -11.95 -7.14 15.14
CA TYR A 131 -12.06 -5.73 15.51
C TYR A 131 -13.23 -5.05 14.80
N VAL A 132 -13.58 -5.49 13.59
CA VAL A 132 -14.77 -5.01 12.87
C VAL A 132 -16.03 -5.42 13.62
N THR A 133 -16.14 -6.69 14.03
CA THR A 133 -17.28 -7.18 14.81
C THR A 133 -17.43 -6.41 16.13
N LYS A 134 -16.34 -6.24 16.89
CA LYS A 134 -16.36 -5.46 18.13
C LYS A 134 -16.76 -4.01 17.92
N LEU A 135 -16.28 -3.38 16.84
CA LEU A 135 -16.68 -2.02 16.50
C LEU A 135 -18.19 -1.94 16.19
N GLN A 136 -18.71 -2.88 15.41
CA GLN A 136 -20.14 -2.94 15.10
C GLN A 136 -21.00 -3.15 16.36
N GLU A 137 -20.58 -4.01 17.28
CA GLU A 137 -21.23 -4.20 18.58
C GLU A 137 -21.26 -2.90 19.38
N LYS A 138 -20.12 -2.22 19.51
CA LYS A 138 -20.02 -0.95 20.24
C LYS A 138 -20.85 0.18 19.62
N LEU A 139 -20.93 0.23 18.30
CA LEU A 139 -21.79 1.18 17.58
C LEU A 139 -23.26 0.91 17.88
N ARG A 140 -23.70 -0.36 17.85
CA ARG A 140 -25.09 -0.73 18.20
C ARG A 140 -25.41 -0.45 19.67
N GLU A 141 -24.49 -0.73 20.59
CA GLU A 141 -24.63 -0.37 22.00
C GLU A 141 -24.80 1.14 22.21
N ALA A 142 -24.14 1.95 21.39
CA ALA A 142 -24.27 3.41 21.37
C ALA A 142 -25.55 3.89 20.65
N GLY A 143 -26.41 2.98 20.18
CA GLY A 143 -27.67 3.30 19.49
C GLY A 143 -27.52 3.56 17.99
N ALA A 144 -26.35 3.32 17.39
CA ALA A 144 -26.15 3.49 15.96
C ALA A 144 -26.81 2.33 15.18
N GLU A 145 -27.53 2.69 14.11
CA GLU A 145 -28.09 1.73 13.17
C GLU A 145 -27.09 1.42 12.06
N LEU A 146 -26.84 0.13 11.81
CA LEU A 146 -25.91 -0.31 10.78
C LEU A 146 -26.68 -0.97 9.63
N ARG A 147 -26.62 -0.36 8.45
CA ARG A 147 -27.36 -0.80 7.25
C ARG A 147 -26.40 -1.34 6.20
N ALA A 148 -26.34 -2.66 6.05
CA ALA A 148 -25.54 -3.32 5.02
C ALA A 148 -26.34 -3.48 3.72
N GLY A 149 -25.65 -3.50 2.57
CA GLY A 149 -26.29 -3.65 1.25
C GLY A 149 -27.08 -2.43 0.77
N VAL A 150 -26.92 -1.28 1.45
CA VAL A 150 -27.52 -0.01 1.07
C VAL A 150 -26.43 0.87 0.47
N GLU A 151 -26.38 0.93 -0.85
CA GLU A 151 -25.47 1.81 -1.58
C GLU A 151 -26.09 3.20 -1.72
N VAL A 152 -25.37 4.23 -1.27
CA VAL A 152 -25.80 5.63 -1.31
C VAL A 152 -25.48 6.20 -2.69
N ALA A 153 -26.46 6.85 -3.32
CA ALA A 153 -26.32 7.45 -4.64
C ALA A 153 -26.22 8.97 -4.61
N SER A 154 -26.93 9.63 -3.70
CA SER A 154 -27.00 11.09 -3.64
C SER A 154 -27.54 11.58 -2.29
N LEU A 155 -27.46 12.90 -2.11
CA LEU A 155 -28.00 13.66 -0.98
C LEU A 155 -29.04 14.66 -1.49
N GLU A 156 -30.05 14.96 -0.69
CA GLU A 156 -31.02 16.02 -0.99
C GLU A 156 -31.15 16.95 0.22
N ALA A 157 -30.96 18.25 0.00
CA ALA A 157 -31.25 19.25 1.01
C ALA A 157 -32.78 19.37 1.20
N LYS A 158 -33.23 19.30 2.45
CA LYS A 158 -34.61 19.57 2.85
C LYS A 158 -34.64 20.51 4.06
N GLU A 159 -35.81 21.06 4.33
CA GLU A 159 -36.05 21.82 5.55
C GLU A 159 -35.74 20.92 6.76
N GLY A 160 -34.76 21.33 7.58
CA GLY A 160 -34.30 20.58 8.75
C GLY A 160 -33.16 19.58 8.53
N GLY A 161 -32.56 19.47 7.33
CA GLY A 161 -31.31 18.70 7.15
C GLY A 161 -31.12 18.07 5.76
N LEU A 162 -30.47 16.91 5.74
CA LEU A 162 -30.08 16.17 4.54
C LEU A 162 -30.78 14.81 4.48
N ILE A 163 -31.45 14.52 3.38
CA ILE A 163 -31.93 13.17 3.07
C ILE A 163 -30.85 12.43 2.30
N VAL A 164 -30.49 11.23 2.79
CA VAL A 164 -29.60 10.32 2.07
C VAL A 164 -30.45 9.41 1.17
N VAL A 165 -30.11 9.31 -0.11
CA VAL A 165 -30.87 8.55 -1.10
C VAL A 165 -30.04 7.37 -1.61
N ASP A 166 -30.64 6.18 -1.63
CA ASP A 166 -30.01 4.96 -2.14
C ASP A 166 -30.01 4.90 -3.68
N VAL A 167 -29.28 3.93 -4.25
CA VAL A 167 -29.22 3.70 -5.71
C VAL A 167 -30.56 3.31 -6.33
N GLN A 168 -31.56 2.94 -5.54
CA GLN A 168 -32.94 2.70 -5.98
C GLN A 168 -33.81 3.97 -5.93
N GLY A 169 -33.24 5.12 -5.55
CA GLY A 169 -33.94 6.39 -5.44
C GLY A 169 -34.80 6.54 -4.19
N ARG A 170 -34.58 5.71 -3.16
CA ARG A 170 -35.37 5.73 -1.92
C ARG A 170 -34.59 6.42 -0.80
N PRO A 171 -35.26 7.17 0.09
CA PRO A 171 -34.64 7.67 1.31
C PRO A 171 -34.14 6.52 2.18
N VAL A 172 -32.88 6.59 2.63
CA VAL A 172 -32.30 5.60 3.56
C VAL A 172 -32.95 5.69 4.95
N SER A 173 -33.41 6.88 5.33
CA SER A 173 -34.14 7.18 6.56
C SER A 173 -35.40 7.98 6.23
N PRO A 174 -36.51 7.81 6.98
CA PRO A 174 -37.69 8.65 6.84
C PRO A 174 -37.43 10.11 7.27
N GLU A 175 -36.51 10.30 8.23
CA GLU A 175 -36.15 11.62 8.78
C GLU A 175 -34.83 12.13 8.20
N PRO A 176 -34.68 13.45 8.00
CA PRO A 176 -33.42 14.05 7.56
C PRO A 176 -32.34 13.96 8.64
N PHE A 177 -31.09 13.90 8.21
CA PHE A 177 -29.91 13.98 9.07
C PHE A 177 -29.40 15.41 9.18
N ASP A 178 -28.99 15.84 10.37
CA ASP A 178 -28.35 17.15 10.56
C ASP A 178 -27.01 17.24 9.83
N HIS A 179 -26.27 16.12 9.82
CA HIS A 179 -24.95 16.00 9.23
C HIS A 179 -24.77 14.67 8.51
N VAL A 180 -24.02 14.71 7.41
CA VAL A 180 -23.62 13.51 6.64
C VAL A 180 -22.11 13.50 6.51
N ILE A 181 -21.49 12.37 6.89
CA ILE A 181 -20.04 12.14 6.74
C ILE A 181 -19.83 11.11 5.64
N LEU A 182 -19.19 11.51 4.54
CA LEU A 182 -18.81 10.61 3.46
C LEU A 182 -17.47 9.95 3.77
N ALA A 183 -17.51 8.75 4.35
CA ALA A 183 -16.33 7.94 4.65
C ALA A 183 -15.98 6.97 3.50
N VAL A 184 -15.97 7.49 2.27
CA VAL A 184 -15.70 6.75 1.02
C VAL A 184 -14.51 7.38 0.28
N HIS A 185 -14.07 6.77 -0.82
CA HIS A 185 -13.01 7.38 -1.65
C HIS A 185 -13.46 8.73 -2.24
N ALA A 186 -12.50 9.61 -2.54
CA ALA A 186 -12.80 10.97 -3.00
C ALA A 186 -13.57 10.99 -4.33
N ASP A 187 -13.30 10.06 -5.25
CA ASP A 187 -14.04 9.93 -6.51
C ASP A 187 -15.49 9.48 -6.28
N GLN A 188 -15.71 8.54 -5.36
CA GLN A 188 -17.05 8.10 -4.96
C GLN A 188 -17.83 9.22 -4.27
N ALA A 189 -17.20 9.94 -3.34
CA ALA A 189 -17.80 11.09 -2.68
C ALA A 189 -18.15 12.19 -3.69
N ALA A 190 -17.25 12.50 -4.63
CA ALA A 190 -17.51 13.45 -5.71
C ALA A 190 -18.71 13.01 -6.56
N ALA A 191 -18.80 11.72 -6.94
CA ALA A 191 -19.91 11.19 -7.71
C ALA A 191 -21.25 11.24 -6.96
N ILE A 192 -21.26 10.99 -5.64
CA ILE A 192 -22.45 11.16 -4.79
C ILE A 192 -22.87 12.64 -4.80
N VAL A 193 -21.94 13.55 -4.52
CA VAL A 193 -22.22 14.99 -4.44
C VAL A 193 -22.69 15.55 -5.78
N GLN A 194 -22.08 15.17 -6.90
CA GLN A 194 -22.53 15.60 -8.24
C GLN A 194 -23.97 15.18 -8.58
N ARG A 195 -24.45 14.05 -8.05
CA ARG A 195 -25.84 13.58 -8.20
C ARG A 195 -26.79 14.16 -7.15
N SER A 196 -26.27 14.92 -6.20
CA SER A 196 -27.02 15.46 -5.07
C SER A 196 -27.76 16.75 -5.44
N LYS A 197 -28.91 16.97 -4.80
CA LYS A 197 -29.68 18.21 -4.89
C LYS A 197 -29.25 19.15 -3.77
N LEU A 198 -28.03 19.69 -3.91
CA LEU A 198 -27.40 20.62 -2.97
C LEU A 198 -27.23 22.00 -3.60
N PRO A 199 -27.00 23.07 -2.81
CA PRO A 199 -26.65 24.38 -3.34
C PRO A 199 -25.45 24.32 -4.28
N ALA A 200 -25.50 25.07 -5.39
CA ALA A 200 -24.48 25.03 -6.45
C ALA A 200 -23.06 25.36 -5.94
N GLU A 201 -22.94 26.25 -4.96
CA GLU A 201 -21.65 26.61 -4.37
C GLU A 201 -20.98 25.44 -3.63
N ASP A 202 -21.76 24.55 -3.01
CA ASP A 202 -21.25 23.42 -2.25
C ASP A 202 -20.79 22.31 -3.20
N LEU A 203 -21.56 22.10 -4.28
CA LEU A 203 -21.17 21.20 -5.36
C LEU A 203 -19.81 21.60 -5.95
N GLN A 204 -19.61 22.89 -6.25
CA GLN A 204 -18.39 23.39 -6.85
C GLN A 204 -17.16 23.23 -5.94
N LYS A 205 -17.29 23.55 -4.64
CA LYS A 205 -16.20 23.40 -3.66
C LYS A 205 -15.76 21.94 -3.54
N VAL A 206 -16.72 21.02 -3.47
CA VAL A 206 -16.43 19.58 -3.34
C VAL A 206 -15.79 19.03 -4.62
N GLU A 207 -16.29 19.41 -5.80
CA GLU A 207 -15.73 18.97 -7.07
C GLU A 207 -14.26 19.42 -7.24
N GLN A 208 -13.96 20.68 -6.90
CA GLN A 208 -12.58 21.21 -6.97
C GLN A 208 -11.63 20.48 -6.02
N GLY A 209 -12.08 20.12 -4.82
CA GLY A 209 -11.26 19.40 -3.84
C GLY A 209 -11.06 17.93 -4.21
N LEU A 210 -12.17 17.21 -4.39
CA LEU A 210 -12.18 15.76 -4.55
C LEU A 210 -11.77 15.28 -5.95
N GLY A 211 -11.97 16.11 -6.98
CA GLY A 211 -11.62 15.79 -8.37
C GLY A 211 -10.10 15.71 -8.64
N SER A 212 -9.26 16.14 -7.69
CA SER A 212 -7.80 16.13 -7.83
C SER A 212 -7.17 14.75 -7.58
N PHE A 213 -7.90 13.83 -6.96
CA PHE A 213 -7.38 12.51 -6.59
C PHE A 213 -7.27 11.59 -7.80
N ARG A 214 -6.14 10.87 -7.88
CA ARG A 214 -5.89 9.84 -8.90
C ARG A 214 -5.80 8.48 -8.23
N TYR A 215 -6.25 7.45 -8.95
CA TYR A 215 -6.30 6.07 -8.46
C TYR A 215 -5.54 5.15 -9.41
N ALA A 216 -4.95 4.10 -8.85
CA ALA A 216 -4.36 3.00 -9.60
C ALA A 216 -5.15 1.72 -9.35
N SER A 217 -5.42 0.97 -10.41
CA SER A 217 -6.07 -0.34 -10.30
C SER A 217 -5.04 -1.42 -10.02
N SER A 218 -5.32 -2.28 -9.03
CA SER A 218 -4.51 -3.45 -8.72
C SER A 218 -5.37 -4.71 -8.79
N LEU A 219 -4.90 -5.73 -9.51
CA LEU A 219 -5.54 -7.03 -9.54
C LEU A 219 -5.02 -7.90 -8.40
N VAL A 220 -5.94 -8.39 -7.55
CA VAL A 220 -5.60 -9.31 -6.46
C VAL A 220 -6.15 -10.69 -6.76
N GLN A 221 -5.28 -11.70 -6.75
CA GLN A 221 -5.65 -13.10 -6.98
C GLN A 221 -5.20 -13.97 -5.81
N VAL A 222 -6.07 -14.89 -5.39
CA VAL A 222 -5.71 -15.94 -4.42
C VAL A 222 -5.22 -17.15 -5.21
N HIS A 223 -4.00 -17.59 -4.93
CA HIS A 223 -3.37 -18.72 -5.63
C HIS A 223 -2.60 -19.61 -4.65
N ARG A 224 -2.22 -20.80 -5.14
CA ARG A 224 -1.25 -21.71 -4.50
C ARG A 224 -0.05 -22.02 -5.39
N ASP A 225 0.05 -21.33 -6.53
CA ASP A 225 1.08 -21.59 -7.53
C ASP A 225 2.48 -21.16 -7.03
N PRO A 226 3.43 -22.09 -6.83
CA PRO A 226 4.79 -21.75 -6.44
C PRO A 226 5.59 -21.07 -7.56
N GLN A 227 5.14 -21.10 -8.81
CA GLN A 227 5.81 -20.43 -9.92
C GLN A 227 5.76 -18.90 -9.81
N LEU A 228 4.83 -18.36 -9.00
CA LEU A 228 4.72 -16.93 -8.68
C LEU A 228 5.59 -16.50 -7.49
N MET A 229 6.44 -17.40 -6.97
CA MET A 229 7.40 -17.13 -5.91
C MET A 229 8.84 -17.05 -6.46
N PRO A 230 9.84 -16.57 -5.69
CA PRO A 230 11.25 -16.70 -6.08
C PRO A 230 11.63 -18.15 -6.38
N LYS A 231 12.50 -18.38 -7.38
CA LYS A 231 12.99 -19.71 -7.77
C LYS A 231 13.74 -20.35 -6.60
N ASN A 232 14.55 -19.58 -5.88
CA ASN A 232 15.23 -20.06 -4.68
C ASN A 232 14.29 -20.00 -3.46
N ARG A 233 13.92 -21.17 -2.95
CA ARG A 233 13.07 -21.29 -1.75
C ARG A 233 13.61 -20.59 -0.52
N SER A 234 14.93 -20.43 -0.39
CA SER A 234 15.51 -19.69 0.74
C SER A 234 15.21 -18.19 0.70
N CYS A 235 14.85 -17.65 -0.47
CA CYS A 235 14.41 -16.26 -0.63
C CYS A 235 12.94 -16.06 -0.25
N TRP A 236 12.14 -17.13 -0.13
CA TRP A 236 10.70 -17.02 0.08
C TRP A 236 10.39 -16.21 1.33
N SER A 237 9.69 -15.11 1.11
CA SER A 237 9.46 -14.08 2.10
C SER A 237 7.97 -13.85 2.31
N ALA A 238 7.62 -13.04 3.30
CA ALA A 238 6.24 -12.66 3.53
C ALA A 238 5.69 -11.86 2.33
N TRP A 239 6.52 -10.98 1.78
CA TRP A 239 6.25 -10.24 0.55
C TRP A 239 7.31 -10.61 -0.48
N ASN A 240 6.89 -10.95 -1.69
CA ASN A 240 7.77 -11.37 -2.76
C ASN A 240 7.48 -10.53 -4.00
N ALA A 241 8.30 -9.52 -4.25
CA ALA A 241 8.24 -8.71 -5.45
C ALA A 241 8.99 -9.43 -6.58
N VAL A 242 8.31 -9.67 -7.69
CA VAL A 242 8.87 -10.31 -8.88
C VAL A 242 8.72 -9.33 -10.03
N SER A 243 9.84 -8.84 -10.54
CA SER A 243 9.86 -8.06 -11.78
C SER A 243 9.67 -8.99 -12.97
N LEU A 244 8.70 -8.67 -13.82
CA LEU A 244 8.33 -9.39 -15.02
C LEU A 244 9.00 -8.75 -16.25
N ALA A 245 9.02 -9.49 -17.36
CA ALA A 245 9.44 -8.95 -18.65
C ALA A 245 8.58 -7.72 -18.99
N GLY A 246 9.22 -6.62 -19.40
CA GLY A 246 8.54 -5.34 -19.66
C GLY A 246 8.53 -4.34 -18.50
N GLY A 247 9.14 -4.67 -17.36
CA GLY A 247 9.32 -3.73 -16.23
C GLY A 247 8.14 -3.65 -15.26
N GLU A 248 7.12 -4.47 -15.46
CA GLU A 248 6.02 -4.64 -14.50
C GLU A 248 6.48 -5.41 -13.26
N CYS A 249 5.83 -5.17 -12.12
CA CYS A 249 6.12 -5.87 -10.87
C CYS A 249 4.86 -6.57 -10.36
N ALA A 250 4.97 -7.88 -10.11
CA ALA A 250 3.96 -8.65 -9.41
C ALA A 250 4.40 -8.87 -7.95
N VAL A 251 3.47 -8.80 -7.02
CA VAL A 251 3.77 -8.96 -5.59
C VAL A 251 2.97 -10.12 -5.03
N THR A 252 3.68 -11.16 -4.61
CA THR A 252 3.07 -12.33 -3.97
C THR A 252 3.17 -12.23 -2.46
N TYR A 253 2.02 -12.16 -1.79
CA TYR A 253 1.90 -12.20 -0.33
C TYR A 253 1.83 -13.64 0.15
N TRP A 254 2.87 -14.13 0.81
CA TRP A 254 2.88 -15.48 1.35
C TRP A 254 2.16 -15.55 2.70
N ILE A 255 0.86 -15.81 2.65
CA ILE A 255 -0.02 -15.80 3.82
C ILE A 255 0.41 -16.79 4.90
N ASN A 256 0.98 -17.95 4.56
CA ASN A 256 1.47 -18.90 5.57
C ASN A 256 2.57 -18.29 6.46
N ARG A 257 3.37 -17.36 5.93
CA ARG A 257 4.46 -16.69 6.69
C ARG A 257 3.97 -15.41 7.38
N LEU A 258 3.09 -14.67 6.73
CA LEU A 258 2.46 -13.48 7.31
C LEU A 258 1.48 -13.83 8.43
N GLN A 259 0.79 -14.95 8.31
CA GLN A 259 -0.33 -15.34 9.15
C GLN A 259 -0.31 -16.86 9.38
N PRO A 260 0.68 -17.38 10.13
CA PRO A 260 0.91 -18.83 10.27
C PRO A 260 -0.25 -19.59 10.93
N LYS A 261 -1.16 -18.90 11.63
CA LYS A 261 -2.37 -19.50 12.23
C LYS A 261 -3.62 -19.41 11.34
N ALA A 262 -3.53 -18.74 10.18
CA ALA A 262 -4.66 -18.58 9.26
C ALA A 262 -4.84 -19.78 8.32
N VAL A 263 -3.82 -20.63 8.20
CA VAL A 263 -3.85 -21.82 7.34
C VAL A 263 -3.86 -23.04 8.25
N PRO A 264 -4.90 -23.91 8.17
CA PRO A 264 -4.94 -25.16 8.93
C PRO A 264 -3.67 -25.98 8.67
N ALA A 265 -3.11 -26.62 9.71
CA ALA A 265 -1.98 -27.52 9.53
C ALA A 265 -2.37 -28.65 8.57
N GLY A 266 -1.62 -28.82 7.47
CA GLY A 266 -1.80 -29.93 6.52
C GLY A 266 -2.32 -29.56 5.13
N SER A 267 -2.68 -28.30 4.85
CA SER A 267 -2.94 -27.86 3.47
C SER A 267 -1.64 -27.44 2.77
N GLY A 268 -0.83 -28.44 2.42
CA GLY A 268 0.33 -28.30 1.53
C GLY A 268 -0.09 -28.19 0.07
#